data_AF-A0A504YSF4-F1
#
_entry.id   AF-A0A504YSF4-F1
#
_cell.length_a   1.000
_cell.length_b   1.000
_cell.length_c   1.000
_cell.angle_alpha   90.00
_cell.angle_beta   90.00
_cell.angle_gamma   90.00
#
_symmetry.space_group_name_H-M   'P 1'
#
loop_
_entity.id
_entity.type
_entity.pdbx_description
1 polymer ?
#
loop_
_entity_poly.entity_id
_entity_poly.type
_entity_poly.pdbx_seq_one_letter_code
_entity_poly.pdbx_strand_id
1 'polypeptide(L)'
;MIFLAHDTDGSGHFHSHEFREALITAGYNVSNKLFNALVHRYQDPDTERMCFEDFMLCSIRLKNMFDNSVAQPKNTQGEAIFSKEDYLRFGVYV
;
A
#
# COMPACT_ATOMS: atom_id res chain seq x y z
N MET A 1 -16.55 5.63 6.38
CA MET A 1 -15.24 5.56 5.70
C MET A 1 -14.31 4.75 6.57
N ILE A 2 -13.50 3.83 6.02
CA ILE A 2 -12.57 2.98 6.78
C ILE A 2 -11.65 3.82 7.68
N PHE A 3 -11.21 4.99 7.19
CA PHE A 3 -10.44 5.95 7.97
C PHE A 3 -11.09 6.34 9.30
N LEU A 4 -12.33 6.83 9.24
CA LEU A 4 -13.08 7.28 10.42
C LEU A 4 -13.46 6.14 11.39
N ALA A 5 -13.40 4.88 10.92
CA ALA A 5 -13.67 3.72 11.77
C ALA A 5 -12.45 3.28 12.58
N HIS A 6 -11.25 3.70 12.16
CA HIS A 6 -9.97 3.31 12.75
C HIS A 6 -9.22 4.48 13.39
N ASP A 7 -9.57 5.74 13.10
CA ASP A 7 -9.11 6.94 13.83
C ASP A 7 -9.77 6.97 15.23
N THR A 8 -9.28 6.12 16.12
CA THR A 8 -9.90 5.89 17.45
C THR A 8 -9.65 7.01 18.44
N ASP A 9 -8.64 7.84 18.21
CA ASP A 9 -8.32 9.01 19.04
C ASP A 9 -8.79 10.34 18.44
N GLY A 10 -9.34 10.33 17.21
CA GLY A 10 -9.79 11.52 16.50
C GLY A 10 -8.63 12.45 16.12
N SER A 11 -7.41 11.93 16.05
CA SER A 11 -6.21 12.69 15.76
C SER A 11 -6.11 13.09 14.29
N GLY A 12 -6.87 12.45 13.40
CA GLY A 12 -6.74 12.62 11.96
C GLY A 12 -5.47 11.98 11.38
N HIS A 13 -4.82 11.09 12.12
CA HIS A 13 -3.62 10.36 11.71
C HIS A 13 -3.78 8.86 11.98
N PHE A 14 -3.02 8.05 11.26
CA PHE A 14 -2.85 6.64 11.57
C PHE A 14 -1.50 6.38 12.22
N HIS A 15 -1.53 5.59 13.29
CA HIS A 15 -0.39 4.82 13.75
C HIS A 15 -0.20 3.56 12.89
N SER A 16 1.00 2.98 12.90
CA SER A 16 1.32 1.79 12.10
C SER A 16 0.35 0.63 12.38
N HIS A 17 -0.16 0.50 13.61
CA HIS A 17 -1.13 -0.56 13.94
C HIS A 17 -2.49 -0.34 13.25
N GLU A 18 -3.04 0.88 13.27
CA GLU A 18 -4.29 1.23 12.60
C GLU A 18 -4.16 1.10 11.09
N PHE A 19 -3.01 1.48 10.54
CA PHE A 19 -2.72 1.31 9.12
C PHE A 19 -2.80 -0.16 8.71
N ARG A 20 -2.25 -1.07 9.53
CA ARG A 20 -2.31 -2.52 9.25
C ARG A 20 -3.73 -3.05 9.25
N GLU A 21 -4.53 -2.68 10.24
CA GLU A 21 -5.94 -3.08 10.33
C GLU A 21 -6.77 -2.51 9.19
N ALA A 22 -6.52 -1.26 8.79
CA ALA A 22 -7.19 -0.63 7.66
C ALA A 22 -6.86 -1.34 6.33
N LEU A 23 -5.61 -1.77 6.12
CA LEU A 23 -5.23 -2.55 4.93
C LEU A 23 -5.95 -3.90 4.89
N ILE A 24 -6.01 -4.62 6.01
CA ILE A 24 -6.70 -5.91 6.11
C ILE A 24 -8.19 -5.73 5.86
N THR A 25 -8.81 -4.72 6.47
CA THR A 25 -10.23 -4.38 6.29
C THR A 25 -10.55 -3.98 4.84
N ALA A 26 -9.61 -3.32 4.17
CA ALA A 26 -9.72 -3.00 2.74
C ALA A 26 -9.47 -4.20 1.81
N GLY A 27 -9.14 -5.38 2.36
CA GLY A 27 -8.91 -6.61 1.61
C GLY A 27 -7.47 -6.83 1.13
N TYR A 28 -6.52 -5.99 1.57
CA TYR A 28 -5.11 -6.14 1.24
C TYR A 28 -4.40 -7.00 2.27
N ASN A 29 -3.98 -8.20 1.87
CA ASN A 29 -3.09 -9.04 2.67
C ASN A 29 -1.65 -8.91 2.17
N VAL A 30 -0.87 -8.08 2.85
CA VAL A 30 0.53 -7.80 2.52
C VAL A 30 1.47 -8.49 3.50
N SER A 31 2.62 -8.96 3.02
CA SER A 31 3.65 -9.53 3.89
C SER A 31 4.22 -8.47 4.85
N ASN A 32 4.75 -8.88 6.01
CA ASN A 32 5.38 -7.95 6.96
C ASN A 32 6.53 -7.16 6.33
N LYS A 33 7.27 -7.73 5.39
CA LYS A 33 8.33 -7.02 4.66
C LYS A 33 7.76 -5.87 3.83
N LEU A 34 6.69 -6.12 3.08
CA LEU A 34 6.02 -5.10 2.29
C LEU A 34 5.38 -4.05 3.20
N PHE A 35 4.71 -4.47 4.27
CA PHE A 35 4.12 -3.58 5.26
C PHE A 35 5.15 -2.61 5.85
N ASN A 36 6.31 -3.11 6.29
CA ASN A 36 7.37 -2.25 6.83
C ASN A 36 7.90 -1.26 5.79
N ALA A 37 8.00 -1.67 4.52
CA ALA A 37 8.38 -0.76 3.44
C ALA A 37 7.34 0.35 3.20
N LEU A 38 6.04 0.02 3.29
CA LEU A 38 4.97 1.02 3.18
C LEU A 38 5.01 2.00 4.35
N VAL A 39 5.14 1.49 5.57
CA VAL A 39 5.27 2.30 6.79
C VAL A 39 6.45 3.27 6.66
N HIS A 40 7.65 2.78 6.32
CA HIS A 40 8.82 3.64 6.13
C HIS A 40 8.67 4.65 4.97
N ARG A 41 7.80 4.37 3.98
CA ARG A 41 7.62 5.22 2.80
C ARG A 41 6.62 6.36 2.99
N TYR A 42 5.62 6.16 3.84
CA TYR A 42 4.46 7.06 4.00
C TYR A 42 4.26 7.57 5.43
N GLN A 43 4.91 6.97 6.43
CA GLN A 43 4.93 7.50 7.79
C GLN A 43 5.93 8.65 7.86
N ASP A 44 5.55 9.73 8.53
CA ASP A 44 6.43 10.83 8.84
C ASP A 44 7.51 10.35 9.85
N PRO A 45 8.80 10.51 9.52
CA PRO A 45 9.89 9.97 10.32
C PRO A 45 10.09 10.68 11.67
N ASP A 46 9.61 11.92 11.81
CA ASP A 46 9.78 12.71 13.03
C ASP A 46 8.63 12.48 14.02
N THR A 47 7.42 12.29 13.50
CA THR A 47 6.19 12.17 14.30
C THR A 47 5.70 10.74 14.44
N GLU A 48 6.25 9.80 13.67
CA GLU A 48 5.79 8.40 13.58
C GLU A 48 4.28 8.31 13.28
N ARG A 49 3.75 9.24 12.47
CA ARG A 49 2.34 9.30 12.09
C ARG A 49 2.17 9.30 10.59
N MET A 50 1.09 8.69 10.12
CA MET A 50 0.69 8.73 8.71
C MET A 50 -0.57 9.57 8.59
N CYS A 51 -0.56 10.62 7.78
CA CYS A 51 -1.75 11.44 7.55
C CYS A 51 -2.78 10.69 6.70
N PHE A 52 -4.04 11.12 6.74
CA PHE A 52 -5.09 10.57 5.87
C PHE A 52 -4.72 10.61 4.39
N GLU A 53 -4.10 11.70 3.95
CA GLU A 53 -3.68 11.91 2.56
C GLU A 53 -2.64 10.86 2.13
N ASP A 54 -1.64 10.60 2.99
CA ASP A 54 -0.62 9.58 2.76
C ASP A 54 -1.22 8.18 2.73
N PHE A 55 -2.18 7.90 3.61
CA PHE A 55 -2.93 6.65 3.60
C PHE A 55 -3.72 6.45 2.30
N MET A 56 -4.43 7.48 1.84
CA MET A 56 -5.21 7.44 0.60
C MET A 56 -4.28 7.25 -0.60
N LEU A 57 -3.16 7.96 -0.64
CA LEU A 57 -2.14 7.83 -1.68
C LEU A 57 -1.55 6.41 -1.70
N CYS A 58 -1.20 5.88 -0.52
CA CYS A 58 -0.70 4.51 -0.36
C CYS A 58 -1.72 3.49 -0.87
N SER A 59 -2.99 3.65 -0.48
CA SER A 59 -4.08 2.75 -0.86
C SER A 59 -4.34 2.74 -2.36
N ILE A 60 -4.33 3.91 -3.02
CA ILE A 60 -4.51 4.03 -4.48
C ILE A 60 -3.33 3.36 -5.20
N ARG A 61 -2.10 3.60 -4.74
CA ARG A 61 -0.89 3.00 -5.33
C ARG A 61 -0.89 1.48 -5.18
N LEU A 62 -1.21 0.98 -3.99
CA LEU A 62 -1.35 -0.46 -3.74
C LEU A 62 -2.40 -1.08 -4.65
N LYS A 63 -3.58 -0.46 -4.76
CA LYS A 63 -4.63 -0.91 -5.68
C LYS A 63 -4.12 -1.01 -7.11
N ASN A 64 -3.49 0.05 -7.60
CA ASN A 64 -2.93 0.07 -8.96
C ASN A 64 -1.87 -1.02 -9.15
N MET A 65 -1.00 -1.27 -8.16
CA MET A 65 0.01 -2.33 -8.26
C MET A 65 -0.63 -3.73 -8.28
N PHE A 66 -1.64 -3.98 -7.45
CA PHE A 66 -2.38 -5.25 -7.47
C PHE A 66 -3.12 -5.44 -8.79
N ASP A 67 -3.87 -4.45 -9.25
CA ASP A 67 -4.64 -4.52 -10.50
C ASP A 67 -3.69 -4.74 -11.71
N ASN A 68 -2.55 -4.03 -11.74
CA ASN A 68 -1.53 -4.26 -12.76
C ASN A 68 -0.93 -5.66 -12.68
N SER A 69 -0.65 -6.19 -11.49
CA SER A 69 -0.10 -7.55 -11.33
C SER A 69 -1.04 -8.65 -11.85
N VAL A 70 -2.36 -8.41 -11.78
CA VAL A 70 -3.38 -9.32 -12.33
C VAL A 70 -3.42 -9.24 -13.85
N ALA A 71 -3.23 -8.04 -14.43
CA ALA A 71 -3.24 -7.81 -15.87
C ALA A 71 -1.94 -8.27 -16.57
N GLN A 72 -0.85 -8.45 -15.82
CA GLN A 72 0.43 -8.89 -16.38
C GLN A 72 0.37 -10.33 -16.90
N PRO A 73 1.01 -10.63 -18.05
CA PRO A 73 1.14 -11.99 -18.54
C PRO A 73 1.77 -12.90 -17.49
N LYS A 74 1.19 -14.09 -17.30
CA LYS A 74 1.66 -15.06 -16.33
C LYS A 74 2.40 -16.21 -17.01
N ASN A 75 3.42 -16.75 -16.35
CA ASN A 75 4.09 -17.96 -16.80
C ASN A 75 3.19 -19.19 -16.57
N THR A 76 3.67 -20.36 -16.98
CA THR A 76 2.96 -21.65 -16.82
C THR A 76 2.70 -22.02 -15.35
N GLN A 77 3.37 -21.36 -14.40
CA GLN A 77 3.18 -21.52 -12.95
C GLN A 77 2.25 -20.46 -12.33
N GLY A 78 1.74 -19.52 -13.12
CA GLY A 78 0.84 -18.46 -12.65
C GLY A 78 1.54 -17.23 -12.08
N GLU A 79 2.87 -17.14 -12.20
CA GLU A 79 3.65 -15.99 -11.73
C GLU A 79 3.69 -14.91 -12.81
N ALA A 80 3.55 -13.65 -12.41
CA ALA A 80 3.61 -12.51 -13.32
C ALA A 80 5.02 -12.39 -13.92
N ILE A 81 5.10 -12.28 -15.25
CA ILE A 81 6.32 -12.08 -16.01
C ILE A 81 6.48 -10.58 -16.27
N PHE A 82 7.63 -10.03 -15.90
CA PHE A 82 7.94 -8.63 -16.13
C PHE A 82 9.14 -8.51 -17.08
N SER A 83 9.01 -7.74 -18.16
CA SER A 83 10.17 -7.31 -18.94
C SER A 83 10.91 -6.17 -18.22
N LYS A 84 12.12 -5.85 -18.69
CA LYS A 84 12.87 -4.68 -18.19
C LYS A 84 12.09 -3.39 -18.39
N GLU A 85 11.38 -3.26 -19.51
CA GLU A 85 10.59 -2.08 -19.83
C GLU A 85 9.36 -1.96 -18.93
N ASP A 86 8.69 -3.08 -18.63
CA ASP A 86 7.58 -3.11 -17.67
C ASP A 86 8.04 -2.65 -16.29
N TYR A 87 9.19 -3.15 -15.82
CA TYR A 87 9.74 -2.75 -14.53
C TYR A 87 10.05 -1.25 -14.46
N LEU A 88 10.66 -0.68 -15.52
CA LEU A 88 10.95 0.75 -15.61
C LEU A 88 9.66 1.57 -15.66
N ARG A 89 8.65 1.10 -16.41
CA ARG A 89 7.33 1.74 -16.44
C ARG A 89 6.71 1.77 -15.05
N PHE A 90 6.75 0.69 -14.29
CA PHE A 90 6.22 0.69 -12.92
C PHE A 90 6.98 1.63 -11.99
N GLY A 91 8.30 1.75 -12.14
CA GLY A 91 9.10 2.66 -11.31
C GLY A 91 8.89 4.16 -11.60
N VAL A 92 8.50 4.53 -12.83
CA VAL A 92 8.37 5.93 -13.25
C VAL A 92 6.96 6.49 -13.01
N TYR A 93 5.92 5.64 -13.08
CA TYR A 93 4.52 6.05 -12.88
C TYR A 93 4.04 5.93 -11.42
N VAL A 94 4.92 5.52 -10.50
CA VAL A 94 4.67 5.43 -9.05
C VAL A 94 5.32 6.58 -8.33
#